data_AF-A0AAW0FHR4-F1
#
_entry.id   AF-A0AAW0FHR4-F1
#
_cell.length_a   1.000
_cell.length_b   1.000
_cell.length_c   1.000
_cell.angle_alpha   90.00
_cell.angle_beta   90.00
_cell.angle_gamma   90.00
#
_symmetry.space_group_name_H-M   'P 1'
#
loop_
_entity.id
_entity.type
_entity.pdbx_description
1 polymer ?
#
loop_
_entity_poly.entity_id
_entity_poly.type
_entity_poly.pdbx_seq_one_letter_code
_entity_poly.pdbx_strand_id
1 'polypeptide(L)'
;MFRNNYDNDSVTYSPTGRLFQVEYALEAIKQGSAAVGLVSKKDVVLVALKRNAEELGSYQKKLIKVDDHMGIALAGLAPDARVLSNFLRKQAMNSKMIFNRPLLTSKAVYSIADKAQENTQSYGSRPYGVGLLVAGYDESGAHLYEFQPSGSVLEYFGAAIGARSQAARTYLERNLETIRETESPEELIVHGLNALRDTLPQDVELTYRNTSVSIVGKETKYTIYDDEDVQQWLDKLDSVSNARNRDDDDDDDENADNEQQDNQQDQQQEGGDSNNNEDRMETDE
;
A
#
# COMPACT_ATOMS: atom_id res chain seq x y z
N MET A 1 -32.77 12.13 5.87
CA MET A 1 -31.60 11.29 6.23
C MET A 1 -32.15 9.92 6.59
N PHE A 2 -31.83 8.86 5.85
CA PHE A 2 -32.29 7.51 6.19
C PHE A 2 -31.49 7.03 7.40
N ARG A 3 -32.15 6.89 8.55
CA ARG A 3 -31.53 6.39 9.77
C ARG A 3 -31.51 4.86 9.68
N ASN A 4 -30.32 4.28 9.75
CA ASN A 4 -30.18 2.83 9.83
C ASN A 4 -30.43 2.41 11.28
N ASN A 5 -31.13 1.29 11.47
CA ASN A 5 -31.42 0.77 12.82
C ASN A 5 -30.44 -0.33 13.23
N TYR A 6 -29.62 -0.83 12.31
CA TYR A 6 -28.75 -1.99 12.48
C TYR A 6 -27.27 -1.62 12.61
N ASP A 7 -26.94 -0.35 12.82
CA ASP A 7 -25.57 0.16 12.90
C ASP A 7 -25.19 0.65 14.30
N ASN A 8 -26.01 0.37 15.32
CA ASN A 8 -25.77 0.86 16.68
C ASN A 8 -24.71 0.06 17.46
N ASP A 9 -24.52 -1.22 17.16
CA ASP A 9 -23.57 -2.09 17.85
C ASP A 9 -22.87 -3.05 16.88
N SER A 10 -21.85 -3.75 17.39
CA SER A 10 -21.00 -4.68 16.63
C SER A 10 -21.61 -6.07 16.45
N VAL A 11 -22.69 -6.40 17.17
CA VAL A 11 -23.26 -7.76 17.23
C VAL A 11 -24.56 -7.91 16.45
N THR A 12 -25.16 -6.80 16.01
CA THR A 12 -26.41 -6.78 15.25
C THR A 12 -26.14 -6.93 13.75
N TYR A 13 -26.65 -8.02 13.18
CA TYR A 13 -26.65 -8.22 11.74
C TYR A 13 -27.78 -7.42 11.07
N SER A 14 -27.48 -6.83 9.92
CA SER A 14 -28.49 -6.25 9.05
C SER A 14 -29.34 -7.33 8.38
N PRO A 15 -30.53 -6.99 7.83
CA PRO A 15 -31.35 -7.92 7.05
C PRO A 15 -30.63 -8.52 5.82
N THR A 16 -29.54 -7.90 5.37
CA THR A 16 -28.70 -8.40 4.27
C THR A 16 -27.48 -9.18 4.75
N GLY A 17 -27.39 -9.51 6.05
CA GLY A 17 -26.29 -10.29 6.63
C GLY A 17 -24.99 -9.51 6.85
N ARG A 18 -25.04 -8.17 6.95
CA ARG A 18 -23.85 -7.30 7.10
C ARG A 18 -23.69 -6.82 8.54
N LEU A 19 -22.45 -6.58 8.95
CA LEU A 19 -22.10 -5.94 10.22
C LEU A 19 -21.57 -4.52 9.96
N PHE A 20 -22.45 -3.52 10.05
CA PHE A 20 -22.11 -2.16 9.65
C PHE A 20 -20.99 -1.54 10.49
N GLN A 21 -20.91 -1.82 11.80
CA GLN A 21 -19.83 -1.31 12.65
C GLN A 21 -18.44 -1.81 12.22
N VAL A 22 -18.34 -3.05 11.71
CA VAL A 22 -17.08 -3.58 11.18
C VAL A 22 -16.73 -2.91 9.85
N GLU A 23 -17.71 -2.68 8.99
CA GLU A 23 -17.51 -1.96 7.73
C GLU A 23 -17.07 -0.51 7.95
N TYR A 24 -17.64 0.18 8.93
CA TYR A 24 -17.20 1.53 9.31
C TYR A 24 -15.77 1.55 9.85
N ALA A 25 -15.37 0.52 10.60
CA ALA A 25 -13.98 0.37 11.03
C ALA A 25 -13.03 0.15 9.84
N LEU A 26 -13.45 -0.58 8.79
CA LEU A 26 -12.68 -0.73 7.55
C LEU A 26 -12.52 0.62 6.82
N GLU A 27 -13.56 1.45 6.78
CA GLU A 27 -13.47 2.80 6.21
C GLU A 27 -12.54 3.72 7.02
N ALA A 28 -12.44 3.55 8.34
CA ALA A 28 -11.52 4.32 9.17
C ALA A 28 -10.04 4.09 8.78
N ILE A 29 -9.69 2.92 8.26
CA ILE A 29 -8.33 2.62 7.76
C ILE A 29 -7.99 3.53 6.59
N LYS A 30 -8.94 3.71 5.66
CA LYS A 30 -8.75 4.53 4.45
C LYS A 30 -8.53 6.02 4.78
N GLN A 31 -8.93 6.47 5.96
CA GLN A 31 -8.66 7.83 6.45
C GLN A 31 -7.23 8.01 6.96
N GLY A 32 -6.56 6.91 7.36
CA GLY A 32 -5.14 6.92 7.70
C GLY A 32 -4.28 7.26 6.49
N SER A 33 -3.09 7.83 6.70
CA SER A 33 -2.14 8.01 5.59
C SER A 33 -1.67 6.66 5.03
N ALA A 34 -1.09 6.66 3.84
CA ALA A 34 -0.61 5.46 3.19
C ALA A 34 0.55 4.78 3.95
N ALA A 35 0.58 3.46 3.90
CA ALA A 35 1.71 2.63 4.24
C ALA A 35 1.80 1.48 3.23
N VAL A 36 3.01 1.16 2.81
CA VAL A 36 3.34 0.15 1.80
C VAL A 36 4.29 -0.86 2.42
N GLY A 37 4.07 -2.14 2.12
CA GLY A 37 4.96 -3.23 2.51
C GLY A 37 5.32 -4.09 1.31
N LEU A 38 6.55 -4.58 1.28
CA LEU A 38 7.12 -5.37 0.19
C LEU A 38 7.96 -6.52 0.74
N VAL A 39 7.98 -7.64 0.02
CA VAL A 39 8.76 -8.83 0.39
C VAL A 39 9.65 -9.26 -0.77
N SER A 40 10.96 -9.22 -0.56
CA SER A 40 11.93 -9.94 -1.40
C SER A 40 12.16 -11.35 -0.85
N LYS A 41 13.07 -12.11 -1.45
CA LYS A 41 13.46 -13.44 -0.94
C LYS A 41 14.17 -13.38 0.42
N LYS A 42 14.82 -12.25 0.74
CA LYS A 42 15.70 -12.11 1.92
C LYS A 42 15.19 -11.10 2.94
N ASP A 43 14.45 -10.09 2.49
CA ASP A 43 14.11 -8.91 3.28
C ASP A 43 12.64 -8.51 3.10
N VAL A 44 12.11 -7.85 4.13
CA VAL A 44 10.81 -7.21 4.14
C VAL A 44 11.01 -5.74 4.46
N VAL A 45 10.40 -4.88 3.65
CA VAL A 45 10.46 -3.42 3.84
C VAL A 45 9.06 -2.89 4.08
N LEU A 46 8.94 -1.98 5.03
CA LEU A 46 7.74 -1.14 5.20
C LEU A 46 8.13 0.32 4.97
N VAL A 47 7.33 1.03 4.18
CA VAL A 47 7.47 2.46 3.93
C VAL A 47 6.16 3.13 4.31
N ALA A 48 6.21 4.19 5.12
CA ALA A 48 5.01 4.86 5.60
C ALA A 48 5.10 6.37 5.46
N LEU A 49 4.00 6.97 4.99
CA LEU A 49 3.82 8.41 4.96
C LEU A 49 3.31 8.91 6.32
N LYS A 50 4.14 9.64 7.05
CA LYS A 50 3.80 10.37 8.26
C LYS A 50 3.03 11.64 7.90
N ARG A 51 2.09 12.03 8.76
CA ARG A 51 1.38 13.32 8.67
C ARG A 51 1.66 14.14 9.92
N ASN A 52 1.75 15.45 9.74
CA ASN A 52 1.63 16.45 10.78
C ASN A 52 0.26 17.15 10.61
N ALA A 53 -0.37 17.54 11.73
CA ALA A 53 -1.63 18.27 11.68
C ALA A 53 -1.40 19.75 11.33
N GLU A 54 -0.31 20.31 11.85
CA GLU A 54 0.07 21.71 11.71
C GLU A 54 1.59 21.79 11.54
N GLU A 55 2.09 22.92 11.03
CA GLU A 55 3.52 23.15 10.80
C GLU A 55 4.35 23.08 12.10
N LEU A 56 3.76 23.48 13.23
CA LEU A 56 4.37 23.38 14.56
C LEU A 56 4.24 21.98 15.18
N GLY A 57 3.48 21.08 14.55
CA GLY A 57 3.24 19.74 15.04
C GLY A 57 4.32 18.76 14.63
N SER A 58 4.69 17.85 15.54
CA SER A 58 5.56 16.73 15.20
C SER A 58 4.86 15.72 14.29
N TYR A 59 5.62 15.09 13.39
CA TYR A 59 5.11 13.99 12.58
C TYR A 59 4.77 12.77 13.44
N GLN A 60 3.57 12.23 13.25
CA GLN A 60 3.15 11.05 13.99
C GLN A 60 3.82 9.78 13.44
N LYS A 61 4.47 9.02 14.33
CA LYS A 61 5.10 7.74 13.97
C LYS A 61 4.07 6.71 13.55
N LYS A 62 4.37 6.01 12.45
CA LYS A 62 3.53 4.95 11.89
C LYS A 62 4.15 3.56 11.92
N LEU A 63 5.47 3.50 11.98
CA LEU A 63 6.23 2.27 12.14
C LEU A 63 6.47 2.02 13.63
N ILE A 64 6.18 0.81 14.09
CA ILE A 64 6.34 0.42 15.48
C ILE A 64 7.10 -0.90 15.52
N LYS A 65 8.28 -0.88 16.14
CA LYS A 65 9.04 -2.10 16.43
C LYS A 65 8.30 -2.94 17.48
N VAL A 66 8.07 -4.21 17.15
CA VAL A 66 7.47 -5.21 18.06
C VAL A 66 8.57 -6.03 18.73
N ASP A 67 9.50 -6.55 17.95
CA ASP A 67 10.65 -7.32 18.42
C ASP A 67 11.84 -7.12 17.47
N ASP A 68 12.99 -7.74 17.72
CA ASP A 68 14.17 -7.67 16.86
C ASP A 68 13.96 -8.23 15.46
N HIS A 69 12.98 -9.12 15.26
CA HIS A 69 12.70 -9.77 13.98
C HIS A 69 11.33 -9.38 13.40
N MET A 70 10.64 -8.42 14.02
CA MET A 70 9.25 -8.08 13.66
C MET A 70 8.89 -6.63 14.00
N GLY A 71 8.13 -6.00 13.11
CA GLY A 71 7.50 -4.72 13.38
C GLY A 71 6.26 -4.50 12.53
N ILE A 72 5.58 -3.39 12.77
CA ILE A 72 4.29 -3.09 12.14
C ILE A 72 4.26 -1.68 11.56
N ALA A 73 3.55 -1.52 10.45
CA ALA A 73 3.05 -0.23 9.99
C ALA A 73 1.55 -0.16 10.24
N LEU A 74 1.05 1.01 10.64
CA LEU A 74 -0.37 1.22 10.94
C LEU A 74 -1.05 2.20 9.97
N ALA A 75 -2.32 1.97 9.67
CA ALA A 75 -3.22 2.94 9.07
C ALA A 75 -4.58 2.95 9.80
N GLY A 76 -5.12 4.14 10.08
CA GLY A 76 -6.31 4.33 10.90
C GLY A 76 -5.98 4.85 12.31
N LEU A 77 -6.67 4.37 13.32
CA LEU A 77 -6.56 4.86 14.71
C LEU A 77 -5.27 4.39 15.39
N ALA A 78 -4.32 5.31 15.55
CA ALA A 78 -3.04 5.05 16.24
C ALA A 78 -3.16 4.52 17.69
N PRO A 79 -4.14 4.94 18.51
CA PRO A 79 -4.32 4.35 19.84
C PRO A 79 -4.63 2.85 19.80
N ASP A 80 -5.43 2.40 18.84
CA ASP A 80 -5.75 0.98 18.65
C ASP A 80 -4.50 0.21 18.20
N ALA A 81 -3.70 0.78 17.30
CA ALA A 81 -2.40 0.24 16.91
C ALA A 81 -1.46 0.05 18.12
N ARG A 82 -1.50 0.99 19.07
CA ARG A 82 -0.70 0.93 20.30
C ARG A 82 -1.13 -0.20 21.22
N VAL A 83 -2.44 -0.45 21.33
CA VAL A 83 -2.97 -1.59 22.10
C VAL A 83 -2.50 -2.91 21.46
N LEU A 84 -2.63 -3.05 20.14
CA LEU A 84 -2.26 -4.27 19.42
C LEU A 84 -0.75 -4.50 19.41
N SER A 85 0.07 -3.46 19.21
CA SER A 85 1.53 -3.59 19.27
C SER A 85 2.04 -3.97 20.66
N ASN A 86 1.45 -3.42 21.74
CA ASN A 86 1.80 -3.83 23.10
C ASN A 86 1.39 -5.27 23.40
N PHE A 87 0.24 -5.71 22.88
CA PHE A 87 -0.17 -7.10 22.94
C PHE A 87 0.84 -8.02 22.22
N LEU A 88 1.24 -7.66 20.99
CA LEU A 88 2.26 -8.41 20.25
C LEU A 88 3.61 -8.46 20.95
N ARG A 89 4.07 -7.33 21.51
CA ARG A 89 5.32 -7.28 22.30
C ARG A 89 5.28 -8.28 23.45
N LYS A 90 4.16 -8.35 24.17
CA LYS A 90 3.95 -9.32 25.24
C LYS A 90 3.99 -10.76 24.72
N GLN A 91 3.37 -11.05 23.58
CA GLN A 91 3.42 -12.39 22.97
C GLN A 91 4.83 -12.77 22.53
N ALA A 92 5.57 -11.85 21.91
CA ALA A 92 6.94 -12.07 21.46
C ALA A 92 7.88 -12.34 22.65
N MET A 93 7.80 -11.53 23.71
CA MET A 93 8.57 -11.73 24.95
C MET A 93 8.22 -13.06 25.62
N ASN A 94 6.95 -13.43 25.64
CA ASN A 94 6.49 -14.70 26.21
C ASN A 94 7.05 -15.91 25.44
N SER A 95 7.01 -15.87 24.10
CA SER A 95 7.59 -16.92 23.26
C SER A 95 9.08 -17.11 23.54
N LYS A 96 9.83 -16.00 23.62
CA LYS A 96 11.26 -16.04 23.97
C LYS A 96 11.49 -16.59 25.38
N MET A 97 10.66 -16.24 26.35
CA MET A 97 10.80 -16.71 27.73
C MET A 97 10.52 -18.21 27.87
N ILE A 98 9.44 -18.72 27.25
CA ILE A 98 9.01 -20.12 27.42
C ILE A 98 9.78 -21.06 26.50
N PHE A 99 9.97 -20.67 25.24
CA PHE A 99 10.48 -21.57 24.19
C PHE A 99 11.89 -21.21 23.72
N ASN A 100 12.49 -20.13 24.24
CA ASN A 100 13.80 -19.63 23.82
C ASN A 100 13.91 -19.41 22.30
N ARG A 101 12.80 -19.03 21.65
CA ARG A 101 12.74 -18.73 20.21
C ARG A 101 11.89 -17.50 19.90
N PRO A 102 12.21 -16.75 18.83
CA PRO A 102 11.35 -15.69 18.32
C PRO A 102 9.94 -16.20 18.00
N LEU A 103 8.94 -15.34 18.15
CA LEU A 103 7.56 -15.66 17.78
C LEU A 103 7.42 -15.66 16.26
N LEU A 104 6.88 -16.75 15.69
CA LEU A 104 6.58 -16.82 14.26
C LEU A 104 5.64 -15.70 13.83
N THR A 105 5.89 -15.10 12.67
CA THR A 105 5.13 -13.94 12.19
C THR A 105 3.66 -14.30 11.98
N SER A 106 3.39 -15.45 11.37
CA SER A 106 2.04 -15.98 11.21
C SER A 106 1.29 -16.09 12.54
N LYS A 107 1.91 -16.70 13.57
CA LYS A 107 1.31 -16.84 14.90
C LYS A 107 1.03 -15.49 15.56
N ALA A 108 1.93 -14.51 15.39
CA ALA A 108 1.72 -13.17 15.89
C ALA A 108 0.46 -12.54 15.28
N VAL A 109 0.30 -12.60 13.95
CA VAL A 109 -0.84 -11.96 13.29
C VAL A 109 -2.16 -12.68 13.55
N TYR A 110 -2.18 -14.02 13.57
CA TYR A 110 -3.37 -14.77 13.98
C TYR A 110 -3.79 -14.46 15.42
N SER A 111 -2.84 -14.27 16.34
CA SER A 111 -3.17 -13.88 17.72
C SER A 111 -3.82 -12.48 17.81
N ILE A 112 -3.50 -11.57 16.88
CA ILE A 112 -4.21 -10.29 16.76
C ILE A 112 -5.61 -10.52 16.20
N ALA A 113 -5.76 -11.37 15.19
CA ALA A 113 -7.06 -11.69 14.61
C ALA A 113 -8.03 -12.24 15.64
N ASP A 114 -7.60 -13.23 16.44
CA ASP A 114 -8.40 -13.80 17.52
C ASP A 114 -8.82 -12.71 18.52
N LYS A 115 -7.86 -11.86 18.93
CA LYS A 115 -8.12 -10.74 19.83
C LYS A 115 -9.08 -9.69 19.23
N ALA A 116 -9.02 -9.46 17.92
CA ALA A 116 -9.91 -8.55 17.22
C ALA A 116 -11.33 -9.13 17.10
N GLN A 117 -11.42 -10.43 16.87
CA GLN A 117 -12.69 -11.13 16.72
C GLN A 117 -13.51 -11.16 18.00
N GLU A 118 -12.88 -11.20 19.18
CA GLU A 118 -13.59 -11.03 20.46
C GLU A 118 -14.37 -9.69 20.52
N ASN A 119 -13.78 -8.62 19.99
CA ASN A 119 -14.38 -7.28 20.00
C ASN A 119 -15.51 -7.10 18.97
N THR A 120 -15.59 -7.96 17.94
CA THR A 120 -16.68 -7.92 16.95
C THR A 120 -17.89 -8.72 17.40
N GLN A 121 -17.75 -9.60 18.41
CA GLN A 121 -18.83 -10.48 18.88
C GLN A 121 -19.32 -10.13 20.30
N SER A 122 -18.60 -9.26 21.03
CA SER A 122 -18.95 -8.87 22.39
C SER A 122 -19.72 -7.55 22.43
N TYR A 123 -20.92 -7.57 23.00
CA TYR A 123 -21.71 -6.35 23.21
C TYR A 123 -20.97 -5.34 24.10
N GLY A 124 -21.03 -4.05 23.73
CA GLY A 124 -20.34 -2.96 24.44
C GLY A 124 -18.85 -2.80 24.07
N SER A 125 -18.27 -3.74 23.32
CA SER A 125 -16.96 -3.56 22.69
C SER A 125 -17.10 -2.99 21.29
N ARG A 126 -16.04 -2.35 20.79
CA ARG A 126 -15.97 -1.87 19.40
C ARG A 126 -14.85 -2.57 18.63
N PRO A 127 -15.01 -2.79 17.31
CA PRO A 127 -13.90 -3.20 16.46
C PRO A 127 -12.73 -2.23 16.55
N TYR A 128 -11.51 -2.75 16.35
CA TYR A 128 -10.33 -1.90 16.23
C TYR A 128 -10.41 -1.10 14.93
N GLY A 129 -10.22 0.22 14.99
CA GLY A 129 -10.26 1.09 13.81
C GLY A 129 -8.92 1.21 13.10
N VAL A 130 -8.15 0.13 13.01
CA VAL A 130 -6.78 0.12 12.48
C VAL A 130 -6.53 -1.08 11.58
N GLY A 131 -5.89 -0.83 10.44
CA GLY A 131 -5.25 -1.85 9.62
C GLY A 131 -3.76 -1.88 9.92
N LEU A 132 -3.17 -3.08 9.97
CA LEU A 132 -1.75 -3.25 10.23
C LEU A 132 -1.09 -4.00 9.07
N LEU A 133 0.07 -3.52 8.64
CA LEU A 133 1.03 -4.33 7.89
C LEU A 133 2.05 -4.85 8.89
N VAL A 134 2.19 -6.16 9.01
CA VAL A 134 3.14 -6.82 9.90
C VAL A 134 4.27 -7.38 9.06
N ALA A 135 5.46 -6.82 9.23
CA ALA A 135 6.68 -7.31 8.61
C ALA A 135 7.46 -8.13 9.62
N GLY A 136 7.86 -9.34 9.24
CA GLY A 136 8.68 -10.19 10.07
C GLY A 136 9.63 -11.06 9.25
N TYR A 137 10.74 -11.43 9.86
CA TYR A 137 11.63 -12.46 9.35
C TYR A 137 11.74 -13.57 10.39
N ASP A 138 11.37 -14.79 10.01
CA ASP A 138 11.46 -15.96 10.88
C ASP A 138 12.11 -17.15 10.15
N GLU A 139 12.04 -18.35 10.75
CA GLU A 139 12.69 -19.55 10.21
C GLU A 139 12.15 -19.95 8.82
N SER A 140 10.92 -19.55 8.46
CA SER A 140 10.37 -19.75 7.11
C SER A 140 10.78 -18.68 6.10
N GLY A 141 11.39 -17.58 6.56
CA GLY A 141 11.91 -16.50 5.73
C GLY A 141 11.22 -15.17 5.98
N ALA A 142 11.11 -14.38 4.91
CA ALA A 142 10.58 -13.03 4.91
C ALA A 142 9.04 -13.06 4.74
N HIS A 143 8.31 -12.43 5.66
CA HIS A 143 6.85 -12.43 5.69
C HIS A 143 6.26 -11.03 5.82
N LEU A 144 5.20 -10.79 5.04
CA LEU A 144 4.35 -9.60 5.14
C LEU A 144 2.90 -10.03 5.26
N TYR A 145 2.28 -9.67 6.36
CA TYR A 145 0.86 -9.91 6.59
C TYR A 145 0.09 -8.59 6.67
N GLU A 146 -1.10 -8.57 6.09
CA GLU A 146 -2.10 -7.54 6.33
C GLU A 146 -3.10 -8.06 7.37
N PHE A 147 -3.34 -7.27 8.41
CA PHE A 147 -4.45 -7.46 9.34
C PHE A 147 -5.50 -6.38 9.13
N GLN A 148 -6.76 -6.80 9.08
CA GLN A 148 -7.93 -5.92 8.98
C GLN A 148 -8.82 -6.04 10.23
N PRO A 149 -9.50 -4.95 10.63
CA PRO A 149 -10.51 -4.90 11.71
C PRO A 149 -11.58 -5.98 11.70
N SER A 150 -11.87 -6.56 10.54
CA SER A 150 -12.80 -7.69 10.36
C SER A 150 -12.29 -9.01 10.96
N GLY A 151 -11.05 -9.05 11.44
CA GLY A 151 -10.37 -10.29 11.84
C GLY A 151 -9.72 -11.01 10.65
N SER A 152 -9.80 -10.45 9.44
CA SER A 152 -9.14 -11.01 8.26
C SER A 152 -7.63 -10.81 8.35
N VAL A 153 -6.88 -11.88 8.03
CA VAL A 153 -5.43 -11.88 7.94
C VAL A 153 -5.03 -12.55 6.64
N LEU A 154 -4.24 -11.84 5.84
CA LEU A 154 -3.76 -12.31 4.55
C LEU A 154 -2.26 -12.08 4.43
N GLU A 155 -1.56 -13.04 3.84
CA GLU A 155 -0.15 -12.92 3.51
C GLU A 155 0.01 -12.34 2.10
N TYR A 156 0.91 -11.39 1.93
CA TYR A 156 1.11 -10.67 0.68
C TYR A 156 2.59 -10.63 0.29
N PHE A 157 2.87 -10.62 -1.01
CA PHE A 157 4.19 -10.27 -1.54
C PHE A 157 4.43 -8.76 -1.57
N GLY A 158 3.35 -7.99 -1.75
CA GLY A 158 3.32 -6.55 -1.63
C GLY A 158 1.91 -6.10 -1.23
N ALA A 159 1.82 -5.18 -0.28
CA ALA A 159 0.53 -4.68 0.22
C ALA A 159 0.61 -3.18 0.47
N ALA A 160 -0.53 -2.49 0.32
CA ALA A 160 -0.64 -1.08 0.67
C ALA A 160 -1.98 -0.77 1.32
N ILE A 161 -1.92 -0.08 2.47
CA ILE A 161 -3.08 0.31 3.27
C ILE A 161 -3.12 1.83 3.45
N GLY A 162 -4.30 2.37 3.77
CA GLY A 162 -4.52 3.79 3.99
C GLY A 162 -5.03 4.55 2.75
N ALA A 163 -5.01 5.87 2.84
CA ALA A 163 -5.54 6.77 1.83
C ALA A 163 -4.81 6.60 0.48
N ARG A 164 -5.59 6.49 -0.59
CA ARG A 164 -5.10 6.33 -1.98
C ARG A 164 -4.14 5.15 -2.20
N SER A 165 -4.22 4.11 -1.35
CA SER A 165 -3.36 2.92 -1.48
C SER A 165 -3.61 2.08 -2.74
N GLN A 166 -4.68 2.35 -3.49
CA GLN A 166 -4.92 1.70 -4.79
C GLN A 166 -3.81 2.01 -5.79
N ALA A 167 -3.32 3.26 -5.84
CA ALA A 167 -2.25 3.65 -6.76
C ALA A 167 -0.94 2.90 -6.45
N ALA A 168 -0.58 2.80 -5.17
CA ALA A 168 0.53 1.97 -4.71
C ALA A 168 0.36 0.51 -5.14
N ARG A 169 -0.82 -0.09 -4.96
CA ARG A 169 -1.07 -1.49 -5.37
C ARG A 169 -0.87 -1.69 -6.86
N THR A 170 -1.33 -0.76 -7.71
CA THR A 170 -1.10 -0.82 -9.15
C THR A 170 0.39 -0.79 -9.50
N TYR A 171 1.20 0.02 -8.81
CA TYR A 171 2.66 -0.03 -8.98
C TYR A 171 3.24 -1.39 -8.57
N LEU A 172 2.81 -1.93 -7.42
CA LEU A 172 3.31 -3.21 -6.91
C LEU A 172 2.96 -4.37 -7.82
N GLU A 173 1.74 -4.39 -8.37
CA GLU A 173 1.30 -5.41 -9.32
C GLU A 173 2.15 -5.40 -10.60
N ARG A 174 2.47 -4.21 -11.13
CA ARG A 174 3.30 -4.06 -12.33
C ARG A 174 4.75 -4.49 -12.14
N ASN A 175 5.30 -4.36 -10.92
CA ASN A 175 6.72 -4.59 -10.63
C ASN A 175 6.95 -5.84 -9.76
N LEU A 176 5.96 -6.71 -9.60
CA LEU A 176 6.00 -7.82 -8.64
C LEU A 176 7.19 -8.76 -8.86
N GLU A 177 7.45 -9.15 -10.11
CA GLU A 177 8.55 -10.07 -10.44
C GLU A 177 9.91 -9.47 -10.09
N THR A 178 10.14 -8.21 -10.51
CA THR A 178 11.36 -7.46 -10.21
C THR A 178 11.57 -7.31 -8.70
N ILE A 179 10.52 -6.97 -7.95
CA ILE A 179 10.57 -6.84 -6.48
C ILE A 179 10.97 -8.18 -5.82
N ARG A 180 10.47 -9.30 -6.33
CA ARG A 180 10.75 -10.64 -5.78
C ARG A 180 12.17 -11.12 -6.09
N GLU A 181 12.75 -10.67 -7.20
CA GLU A 181 14.12 -11.01 -7.60
C GLU A 181 15.18 -10.09 -7.01
N THR A 182 14.76 -8.91 -6.54
CA THR A 182 15.64 -7.93 -5.88
C THR A 182 16.39 -8.57 -4.71
N GLU A 183 17.72 -8.54 -4.78
CA GLU A 183 18.59 -9.01 -3.69
C GLU A 183 19.09 -7.88 -2.79
N SER A 184 19.10 -6.64 -3.30
CA SER A 184 19.56 -5.46 -2.57
C SER A 184 18.43 -4.88 -1.71
N PRO A 185 18.61 -4.73 -0.39
CA PRO A 185 17.63 -4.05 0.46
C PRO A 185 17.35 -2.62 0.01
N GLU A 186 18.34 -1.94 -0.57
CA GLU A 186 18.20 -0.55 -1.01
C GLU A 186 17.27 -0.42 -2.23
N GLU A 187 17.40 -1.31 -3.21
CA GLU A 187 16.51 -1.34 -4.39
C GLU A 187 15.07 -1.64 -3.97
N LEU A 188 14.89 -2.54 -3.00
CA LEU A 188 13.59 -2.86 -2.43
C LEU A 188 12.96 -1.63 -1.76
N ILE A 189 13.74 -0.84 -1.02
CA ILE A 189 13.26 0.43 -0.43
C ILE A 189 12.84 1.42 -1.52
N VAL A 190 13.63 1.56 -2.59
CA VAL A 190 13.30 2.47 -3.70
C VAL A 190 12.00 2.06 -4.40
N HIS A 191 11.73 0.77 -4.58
CA HIS A 191 10.42 0.30 -5.05
C HIS A 191 9.28 0.70 -4.10
N GLY A 192 9.51 0.61 -2.79
CA GLY A 192 8.51 1.03 -1.79
C GLY A 192 8.25 2.52 -1.77
N LEU A 193 9.30 3.32 -1.96
CA LEU A 193 9.20 4.78 -2.07
C LEU A 193 8.48 5.20 -3.36
N ASN A 194 8.76 4.55 -4.49
CA ASN A 194 8.01 4.78 -5.73
C ASN A 194 6.51 4.46 -5.53
N ALA A 195 6.19 3.30 -4.97
CA ALA A 195 4.81 2.93 -4.68
C ALA A 195 4.13 3.92 -3.71
N LEU A 196 4.87 4.41 -2.70
CA LEU A 196 4.34 5.38 -1.74
C LEU A 196 4.13 6.75 -2.39
N ARG A 197 5.03 7.19 -3.28
CA ARG A 197 4.92 8.45 -4.02
C ARG A 197 3.63 8.52 -4.82
N ASP A 198 3.25 7.42 -5.47
CA ASP A 198 2.01 7.35 -6.25
C ASP A 198 0.74 7.52 -5.39
N THR A 199 0.84 7.44 -4.06
CA THR A 199 -0.26 7.73 -3.14
C THR A 199 -0.36 9.21 -2.74
N LEU A 200 0.59 10.05 -3.14
CA LEU A 200 0.58 11.48 -2.84
C LEU A 200 -0.32 12.25 -3.80
N PRO A 201 -0.89 13.39 -3.37
CA PRO A 201 -1.43 14.38 -4.30
C PRO A 201 -0.30 15.00 -5.14
N GLN A 202 -0.64 15.61 -6.28
CA GLN A 202 0.34 16.18 -7.23
C GLN A 202 1.22 17.29 -6.66
N ASP A 203 0.79 17.96 -5.57
CA ASP A 203 1.48 19.08 -4.94
C ASP A 203 2.33 18.70 -3.73
N VAL A 204 2.43 17.40 -3.41
CA VAL A 204 3.17 16.92 -2.23
C VAL A 204 4.22 15.92 -2.64
N GLU A 205 5.44 16.15 -2.18
CA GLU A 205 6.59 15.26 -2.41
C GLU A 205 6.95 14.48 -1.15
N LEU A 206 7.68 13.38 -1.34
CA LEU A 206 8.29 12.65 -0.23
C LEU A 206 9.49 13.44 0.28
N THR A 207 9.54 13.66 1.58
CA THR A 207 10.63 14.34 2.28
C THR A 207 11.10 13.48 3.44
N TYR A 208 12.32 13.74 3.93
CA TYR A 208 12.87 13.05 5.09
C TYR A 208 11.96 13.17 6.34
N ARG A 209 11.20 14.27 6.47
CA ARG A 209 10.28 14.51 7.59
C ARG A 209 8.99 13.71 7.50
N ASN A 210 8.43 13.57 6.29
CA ASN A 210 7.14 12.90 6.09
C ASN A 210 7.28 11.41 5.77
N THR A 211 8.49 10.90 5.58
CA THR A 211 8.72 9.50 5.21
C THR A 211 9.38 8.74 6.36
N SER A 212 9.00 7.47 6.51
CA SER A 212 9.60 6.54 7.46
C SER A 212 9.77 5.20 6.77
N VAL A 213 10.93 4.58 6.95
CA VAL A 213 11.28 3.29 6.32
C VAL A 213 11.66 2.31 7.41
N SER A 214 11.27 1.05 7.28
CA SER A 214 11.83 -0.02 8.11
C SER A 214 12.21 -1.22 7.28
N ILE A 215 13.27 -1.91 7.72
CA ILE A 215 13.79 -3.11 7.08
C ILE A 215 13.91 -4.20 8.13
N VAL A 216 13.58 -5.43 7.74
CA VAL A 216 13.90 -6.66 8.48
C VAL A 216 14.25 -7.76 7.49
N GLY A 217 15.24 -8.58 7.83
CA GLY A 217 15.68 -9.66 6.95
C GLY A 217 16.54 -10.68 7.69
N LYS A 218 17.21 -11.54 6.92
CA LYS A 218 18.00 -12.66 7.47
C LYS A 218 19.10 -12.22 8.42
N GLU A 219 19.85 -11.19 8.04
CA GLU A 219 21.00 -10.68 8.79
C GLU A 219 20.70 -9.32 9.45
N THR A 220 19.52 -8.78 9.18
CA THR A 220 19.12 -7.42 9.57
C THR A 220 17.96 -7.48 10.55
N LYS A 221 18.22 -7.06 11.79
CA LYS A 221 17.16 -6.86 12.78
C LYS A 221 16.22 -5.74 12.32
N TYR A 222 14.95 -5.82 12.74
CA TYR A 222 13.95 -4.81 12.49
C TYR A 222 14.44 -3.44 12.96
N THR A 223 14.73 -2.59 11.98
CA THR A 223 15.32 -1.25 12.15
C THR A 223 14.42 -0.25 11.45
N ILE A 224 14.15 0.86 12.13
CA ILE A 224 13.36 1.98 11.59
C ILE A 224 14.35 3.10 11.29
N TYR A 225 14.27 3.64 10.07
CA TYR A 225 14.96 4.81 9.60
C TYR A 225 13.96 5.96 9.47
N ASP A 226 14.28 7.06 10.13
CA ASP A 226 13.48 8.28 10.18
C ASP A 226 14.40 9.47 9.89
N ASP A 227 13.81 10.59 9.48
CA ASP A 227 14.51 11.85 9.29
C ASP A 227 15.70 11.71 8.33
N GLU A 228 16.89 12.21 8.68
CA GLU A 228 18.08 12.26 7.81
C GLU A 228 18.48 10.90 7.24
N ASP A 229 18.22 9.80 7.98
CA ASP A 229 18.57 8.44 7.54
C ASP A 229 17.84 8.02 6.26
N VAL A 230 16.68 8.63 5.98
CA VAL A 230 15.85 8.30 4.81
C VAL A 230 16.32 9.06 3.56
N GLN A 231 17.08 10.15 3.72
CA GLN A 231 17.46 11.05 2.63
C GLN A 231 18.23 10.31 1.52
N GLN A 232 19.12 9.39 1.89
CA GLN A 232 19.92 8.61 0.94
C GLN A 232 19.09 7.80 -0.08
N TRP A 233 17.86 7.41 0.27
CA TRP A 233 16.97 6.68 -0.64
C TRP A 233 16.02 7.62 -1.40
N LEU A 234 15.72 8.79 -0.84
CA LEU A 234 14.98 9.85 -1.53
C LEU A 234 15.80 10.44 -2.68
N ASP A 235 17.09 10.69 -2.46
CA ASP A 235 17.98 11.20 -3.52
C ASP A 235 18.07 10.21 -4.71
N LYS A 236 18.04 8.90 -4.41
CA LYS A 236 17.99 7.85 -5.44
C LYS A 236 16.64 7.82 -6.17
N LEU A 237 15.54 8.06 -5.47
CA LEU A 237 14.21 8.12 -6.08
C LEU A 237 14.13 9.21 -7.16
N ASP A 238 14.67 10.40 -6.86
CA ASP A 238 14.64 11.54 -7.78
C ASP A 238 15.53 11.31 -9.01
N SER A 239 16.65 10.62 -8.83
CA SER A 239 17.51 10.20 -9.95
C SER A 239 16.80 9.24 -10.91
N VAL A 240 15.95 8.35 -10.39
CA VAL A 240 15.19 7.37 -11.19
C VAL A 240 13.97 8.02 -11.86
N SER A 241 13.29 8.98 -11.22
CA SER A 241 12.21 9.73 -11.90
C SER A 241 12.70 10.63 -13.01
N ASN A 242 13.86 11.26 -12.85
CA ASN A 242 14.48 12.03 -13.93
C ASN A 242 14.91 11.16 -15.11
N ALA A 243 15.17 9.86 -14.89
CA ALA A 243 15.39 8.90 -15.96
C ALA A 243 14.08 8.49 -16.65
N ARG A 244 13.02 8.17 -15.88
CA ARG A 244 11.71 7.79 -16.42
C ARG A 244 11.06 8.90 -17.27
N ASN A 245 11.13 10.16 -16.83
CA ASN A 245 10.61 11.26 -17.63
C ASN A 245 11.40 11.48 -18.93
N ARG A 246 12.67 11.08 -19.00
CA ARG A 246 13.47 11.18 -20.24
C ARG A 246 13.12 10.06 -21.22
N ASP A 247 12.91 8.84 -20.72
CA ASP A 247 12.54 7.71 -21.56
C ASP A 247 11.11 7.88 -22.14
N ASP A 248 10.17 8.47 -21.36
CA ASP A 248 8.83 8.81 -21.86
C ASP A 248 8.84 9.97 -22.90
N ASP A 249 9.82 10.89 -22.84
CA ASP A 249 9.98 11.97 -23.82
C ASP A 249 10.63 11.46 -25.14
N ASP A 250 11.52 10.46 -25.09
CA ASP A 250 12.18 9.89 -26.27
C ASP A 250 11.23 8.97 -27.10
N ASP A 251 10.23 8.34 -26.46
CA ASP A 251 9.19 7.53 -27.14
C ASP A 251 8.14 8.39 -27.89
N ASP A 252 7.98 9.66 -27.52
CA ASP A 252 7.10 10.61 -28.22
C ASP A 252 7.78 11.19 -29.50
N ASP A 253 9.12 11.28 -29.53
CA ASP A 253 9.86 11.75 -30.72
C ASP A 253 9.96 10.67 -31.82
N GLU A 254 9.98 9.37 -31.50
CA GLU A 254 9.95 8.30 -32.51
C GLU A 254 8.57 8.12 -33.17
N ASN A 255 7.48 8.52 -32.50
CA ASN A 255 6.13 8.49 -33.08
C ASN A 255 5.83 9.70 -33.98
N ALA A 256 6.47 10.85 -33.74
CA ALA A 256 6.30 12.04 -34.56
C ALA A 256 6.94 11.92 -35.96
N ASP A 257 7.99 11.11 -36.10
CA ASP A 257 8.66 10.87 -37.40
C ASP A 257 7.90 9.88 -38.30
N ASN A 258 7.10 8.97 -37.73
CA ASN A 258 6.26 8.05 -38.50
C ASN A 258 4.99 8.73 -39.06
N GLU A 259 4.37 9.66 -38.32
CA GLU A 259 3.18 10.39 -38.81
C GLU A 259 3.49 11.39 -39.93
N GLN A 260 4.74 11.85 -40.06
CA GLN A 260 5.16 12.73 -41.16
C GLN A 260 5.45 11.98 -42.47
N GLN A 261 5.78 10.68 -42.42
CA GLN A 261 6.00 9.88 -43.63
C GLN A 261 4.69 9.38 -44.25
N ASP A 262 3.67 9.04 -43.44
CA ASP A 262 2.37 8.58 -43.95
C ASP A 262 1.55 9.71 -44.59
N ASN A 263 1.60 10.93 -44.03
CA ASN A 263 0.87 12.09 -44.58
C ASN A 263 1.40 12.59 -45.94
N GLN A 264 2.60 12.20 -46.37
CA GLN A 264 3.12 12.55 -47.69
C GLN A 264 2.73 11.55 -48.79
N GLN A 265 2.29 10.34 -48.45
CA GLN A 265 1.85 9.35 -49.45
C GLN A 265 0.38 9.53 -49.85
N ASP A 266 -0.50 9.96 -48.93
CA ASP A 266 -1.94 10.08 -49.20
C ASP A 266 -2.34 11.30 -50.04
N GLN A 267 -1.51 12.35 -50.12
CA GLN A 267 -1.84 13.56 -50.91
C GLN A 267 -1.53 13.45 -52.41
N GLN A 268 -1.02 12.31 -52.91
CA GLN A 268 -0.71 12.11 -54.33
C GLN A 268 -1.70 11.22 -55.10
N GLN A 269 -2.76 10.67 -54.47
CA GLN A 269 -3.68 9.73 -55.15
C GLN A 269 -5.11 10.22 -55.43
N GLU A 270 -5.55 11.40 -54.97
CA GLU A 270 -6.89 11.91 -55.31
C GLU A 270 -6.82 12.99 -56.40
N GLY A 271 -6.69 12.53 -57.64
CA GLY A 271 -6.72 13.38 -58.84
C GLY A 271 -7.20 12.63 -60.09
N GLY A 272 -8.52 12.48 -60.24
CA GLY A 272 -9.19 12.24 -61.52
C GLY A 272 -10.02 10.95 -61.62
N ASP A 273 -11.35 11.03 -61.77
CA ASP A 273 -12.00 11.06 -63.09
C ASP A 273 -13.53 11.32 -62.95
N SER A 274 -14.18 11.60 -64.07
CA SER A 274 -15.46 12.30 -64.21
C SER A 274 -16.63 11.43 -64.76
N ASN A 275 -17.86 11.91 -64.53
CA ASN A 275 -19.14 11.66 -65.24
C ASN A 275 -19.87 10.30 -65.14
N ASN A 276 -21.10 10.28 -64.60
CA ASN A 276 -22.36 10.33 -65.37
C ASN A 276 -23.64 10.00 -64.55
N ASN A 277 -24.65 10.84 -64.76
CA ASN A 277 -26.11 10.63 -64.87
C ASN A 277 -26.97 9.88 -63.82
N GLU A 278 -27.95 10.67 -63.31
CA GLU A 278 -29.42 10.51 -63.35
C GLU A 278 -30.08 9.13 -63.11
N ASP A 279 -30.83 9.01 -62.01
CA ASP A 279 -32.24 8.52 -61.93
C ASP A 279 -32.66 8.46 -60.43
N ARG A 280 -33.53 9.33 -59.91
CA ARG A 280 -35.02 9.31 -59.85
C ARG A 280 -35.71 8.14 -59.12
N MET A 281 -36.66 8.55 -58.28
CA MET A 281 -37.85 7.88 -57.70
C MET A 281 -37.65 7.12 -56.38
N GLU A 282 -38.19 7.68 -55.29
CA GLU A 282 -39.57 7.57 -54.78
C GLU A 282 -39.72 6.36 -53.85
N THR A 283 -39.86 6.68 -52.56
CA THR A 283 -40.28 5.77 -51.51
C THR A 283 -41.80 5.78 -51.43
N ASP A 284 -42.42 4.61 -51.55
CA ASP A 284 -43.77 4.36 -51.05
C ASP A 284 -43.79 3.03 -50.27
N GLU A 285 -44.54 3.10 -49.17
CA GLU A 285 -45.01 2.09 -48.19
C GLU A 285 -44.03 1.45 -47.20
#